data_AF-A0A7J4RMQ7-F1
#
_entry.id   AF-A0A7J4RMQ7-F1
#
_cell.length_a   1.000
_cell.length_b   1.000
_cell.length_c   1.000
_cell.angle_alpha   90.00
_cell.angle_beta   90.00
_cell.angle_gamma   90.00
#
_symmetry.space_group_name_H-M   'P 1'
#
loop_
_entity.id
_entity.type
_entity.pdbx_description
1 polymer ?
#
loop_
_entity_poly.entity_id
_entity_poly.type
_entity_poly.pdbx_seq_one_letter_code
_entity_poly.pdbx_strand_id
1 'polypeptide(L)'
;KWTEARLIIATPKVVVNDVRNGVLDLSDFSILIVDEAHHCTGEHAMAQVCDHYISDNGDPHILGVTASPGHRPENVREICNRTGAVRIHIRNSGEEMLRGYLSELEVREITVIVPEEMVQLSEPFKIWQRGIVDRERRLGRYIMPGMINFSGLSNAMDRAKSAIGRGEASGYQSVSQIAIAMRLHHLINCLMSQGVSASREYLDRLEDEESGGKKSVRDFLRDARIRDLRGKLMEMDEIHSKIGAVRRMVRERIRRDPESRIIVFANYRDTVASLEFSLEGLEGVSPVRFVGQSSRGGRKGLSAKEQVGRLDEFRDGDANVLLATSIGEEGLDIPSADLVIFYEPVSSEIRTIQRRGRTGRKRLGEVIVLIAEGTRDEGARAAALRREENMQRAVHRVRRSLPRAHHSDLSNLESFSVISDGTVIDSADFVKSEREGRRTPMSETDGTRSVNSVKEARSMPSESLRPRGQYGLEDFQD
;
A
#
# COMPACT_ATOMS: atom_id res chain seq x y z
N LYS A 1 32.56 1.52 19.06
CA LYS A 1 31.82 0.87 17.95
C LYS A 1 31.22 1.87 16.97
N TRP A 2 30.36 2.82 17.36
CA TRP A 2 29.86 3.86 16.43
C TRP A 2 31.00 4.68 15.81
N THR A 3 31.99 5.06 16.61
CA THR A 3 33.15 5.87 16.21
C THR A 3 34.23 5.14 15.38
N GLU A 4 34.13 3.82 15.21
CA GLU A 4 35.15 3.00 14.54
C GLU A 4 34.84 2.79 13.04
N ALA A 5 33.62 3.10 12.59
CA ALA A 5 33.14 2.80 11.25
C ALA A 5 32.83 4.08 10.47
N ARG A 6 33.17 4.09 9.17
CA ARG A 6 32.86 5.21 8.24
C ARG A 6 31.46 5.14 7.65
N LEU A 7 30.86 3.95 7.63
CA LEU A 7 29.51 3.69 7.15
C LEU A 7 28.84 2.74 8.13
N ILE A 8 27.63 3.08 8.56
CA ILE A 8 26.89 2.29 9.56
C ILE A 8 25.48 2.05 9.06
N ILE A 9 25.07 0.79 9.12
CA ILE A 9 23.71 0.35 8.80
C ILE A 9 23.12 -0.20 10.09
N ALA A 10 22.03 0.41 10.55
CA ALA A 10 21.41 0.08 11.82
C ALA A 10 19.88 0.13 11.72
N THR A 11 19.22 -0.63 12.59
CA THR A 11 17.76 -0.52 12.72
C THR A 11 17.41 0.74 13.52
N PRO A 12 16.34 1.48 13.15
CA PRO A 12 16.02 2.77 13.74
C PRO A 12 15.86 2.73 15.27
N LYS A 13 15.30 1.64 15.82
CA LYS A 13 15.12 1.49 17.27
C LYS A 13 16.44 1.45 18.04
N VAL A 14 17.47 0.82 17.49
CA VAL A 14 18.80 0.77 18.11
C VAL A 14 19.39 2.17 18.17
N VAL A 15 19.30 2.92 17.07
CA VAL A 15 19.77 4.31 16.98
C VAL A 15 19.07 5.19 18.02
N VAL A 16 17.72 5.16 18.08
CA VAL A 16 16.96 5.96 19.07
C VAL A 16 17.36 5.63 20.51
N ASN A 17 17.53 4.35 20.83
CA ASN A 17 17.90 3.94 22.19
C ASN A 17 19.31 4.41 22.55
N ASP A 18 20.27 4.27 21.64
CA ASP A 18 21.66 4.66 21.88
C ASP A 18 21.80 6.19 21.99
N VAL A 19 21.06 6.97 21.19
CA VAL A 19 20.99 8.43 21.32
C VAL A 19 20.41 8.83 22.67
N ARG A 20 19.27 8.24 23.07
CA ARG A 20 18.63 8.54 24.37
C ARG A 20 19.48 8.20 25.57
N ASN A 21 20.30 7.16 25.46
CA ASN A 21 21.22 6.74 26.53
C ASN A 21 22.55 7.50 26.51
N GLY A 22 22.74 8.45 25.58
CA GLY A 22 23.98 9.22 25.44
C GLY A 22 25.17 8.40 24.92
N VAL A 23 24.91 7.24 24.32
CA VAL A 23 25.93 6.35 23.73
C VAL A 23 26.30 6.79 22.31
N LEU A 24 25.36 7.42 21.61
CA LEU A 24 25.51 7.89 20.24
C LEU A 24 25.20 9.39 20.18
N ASP A 25 26.16 10.17 19.69
CA ASP A 25 25.96 11.56 19.29
C ASP A 25 25.77 11.61 17.78
N LEU A 26 24.65 12.18 17.33
CA LEU A 26 24.32 12.28 15.92
C LEU A 26 25.03 13.44 15.20
N SER A 27 25.67 14.34 15.95
CA SER A 27 26.49 15.42 15.38
C SER A 27 27.79 14.91 14.73
N ASP A 28 28.24 13.71 15.08
CA ASP A 28 29.41 13.05 14.47
C ASP A 28 29.15 12.56 13.03
N PHE A 29 27.91 12.60 12.56
CA PHE A 29 27.50 12.02 11.27
C PHE A 29 27.22 13.09 10.23
N SER A 30 27.92 13.03 9.10
CA SER A 30 27.77 14.00 8.01
C SER A 30 26.52 13.81 7.15
N ILE A 31 25.90 12.63 7.17
CA ILE A 31 24.70 12.31 6.39
C ILE A 31 23.88 11.21 7.06
N LEU A 32 22.56 11.37 7.06
CA LEU A 32 21.60 10.35 7.44
C LEU A 32 20.81 9.87 6.21
N ILE A 33 20.85 8.57 5.93
CA ILE A 33 20.06 7.95 4.86
C ILE A 33 18.91 7.18 5.49
N VAL A 34 17.68 7.52 5.11
CA VAL A 34 16.47 6.86 5.59
C VAL A 34 15.84 6.08 4.45
N ASP A 35 16.02 4.76 4.50
CA ASP A 35 15.30 3.86 3.61
C ASP A 35 13.85 3.68 4.06
N GLU A 36 12.95 3.49 3.10
CA GLU A 36 11.50 3.50 3.28
C GLU A 36 10.99 4.69 4.13
N ALA A 37 11.46 5.90 3.78
CA ALA A 37 11.16 7.17 4.47
C ALA A 37 9.66 7.49 4.65
N HIS A 38 8.77 6.73 4.01
CA HIS A 38 7.34 6.81 4.25
C HIS A 38 6.92 6.42 5.69
N HIS A 39 7.79 5.73 6.43
CA HIS A 39 7.62 5.46 7.86
C HIS A 39 8.04 6.62 8.78
N CYS A 40 8.50 7.77 8.26
CA CYS A 40 8.82 8.95 9.06
C CYS A 40 7.56 9.74 9.47
N THR A 41 6.61 9.08 10.12
CA THR A 41 5.35 9.66 10.60
C THR A 41 5.02 9.17 12.01
N GLY A 42 4.26 9.99 12.75
CA GLY A 42 3.87 9.73 14.13
C GLY A 42 5.04 9.38 15.05
N GLU A 43 4.82 8.39 15.91
CA GLU A 43 5.76 7.91 16.92
C GLU A 43 6.78 6.89 16.39
N HIS A 44 6.90 6.70 15.07
CA HIS A 44 7.81 5.71 14.53
C HIS A 44 9.28 6.06 14.82
N ALA A 45 10.11 5.05 15.10
CA ALA A 45 11.51 5.26 15.48
C ALA A 45 12.31 6.02 14.41
N MET A 46 12.07 5.79 13.10
CA MET A 46 12.71 6.58 12.04
C MET A 46 12.41 8.07 12.15
N ALA A 47 11.17 8.43 12.47
CA ALA A 47 10.78 9.83 12.62
C ALA A 47 11.52 10.49 13.79
N GLN A 48 11.69 9.76 14.89
CA GLN A 48 12.44 10.21 16.06
C GLN A 48 13.94 10.37 15.77
N VAL A 49 14.55 9.44 15.00
CA VAL A 49 15.96 9.60 14.59
C VAL A 49 16.15 10.87 13.78
N CYS A 50 15.26 11.17 12.83
CA CYS A 50 15.35 12.40 12.04
C CYS A 50 15.21 13.65 12.92
N ASP A 51 14.29 13.67 13.89
CA ASP A 51 14.17 14.80 14.82
C ASP A 51 15.46 15.03 15.62
N HIS A 52 16.03 13.96 16.18
CA HIS A 52 17.28 14.04 16.91
C HIS A 52 18.41 14.54 16.01
N TYR A 53 18.55 13.96 14.81
CA TYR A 53 19.59 14.38 13.86
C TYR A 53 19.49 15.87 13.50
N ILE A 54 18.27 16.38 13.27
CA ILE A 54 18.03 17.81 12.97
C ILE A 54 18.28 18.69 14.20
N SER A 55 17.92 18.24 15.39
CA SER A 55 18.15 18.96 16.64
C SER A 55 19.64 19.07 16.98
N ASP A 56 20.40 18.02 16.72
CA ASP A 56 21.81 17.90 17.12
C ASP A 56 22.75 18.53 16.07
N ASN A 57 22.29 18.79 14.84
CA ASN A 57 23.09 19.33 13.74
C ASN A 57 22.58 20.69 13.25
N GLY A 58 23.48 21.68 13.13
CA GLY A 58 23.14 23.00 12.56
C GLY A 58 22.89 23.00 11.05
N ASP A 59 23.42 22.03 10.32
CA ASP A 59 23.25 21.84 8.87
C ASP A 59 23.05 20.34 8.53
N PRO A 60 21.87 19.76 8.83
CA PRO A 60 21.64 18.33 8.70
C PRO A 60 21.46 17.91 7.23
N HIS A 61 22.24 16.94 6.77
CA HIS A 61 22.03 16.29 5.47
C HIS A 61 21.25 14.97 5.61
N ILE A 62 19.99 14.98 5.15
CA ILE A 62 19.13 13.79 5.17
C ILE A 62 18.73 13.41 3.74
N LEU A 63 18.91 12.13 3.39
CA LEU A 63 18.38 11.53 2.17
C LEU A 63 17.29 10.52 2.52
N GLY A 64 16.03 10.88 2.29
CA GLY A 64 14.89 9.98 2.41
C GLY A 64 14.57 9.29 1.08
N VAL A 65 14.55 7.95 1.07
CA VAL A 65 14.18 7.15 -0.10
C VAL A 65 12.90 6.38 0.18
N THR A 66 11.94 6.46 -0.73
CA THR A 66 10.71 5.65 -0.70
C THR A 66 10.12 5.60 -2.09
N ALA A 67 9.50 4.49 -2.48
CA ALA A 67 8.74 4.47 -3.73
C ALA A 67 7.26 4.87 -3.56
N SER A 68 6.78 5.14 -2.35
CA SER A 68 5.45 5.72 -2.13
C SER A 68 5.35 6.42 -0.77
N PRO A 69 5.37 7.77 -0.72
CA PRO A 69 5.27 8.54 0.52
C PRO A 69 3.83 8.64 1.08
N GLY A 70 2.85 8.03 0.40
CA GLY A 70 1.44 8.06 0.81
C GLY A 70 0.54 8.83 -0.18
N HIS A 71 -0.77 8.61 -0.09
CA HIS A 71 -1.76 9.14 -1.04
C HIS A 71 -2.49 10.40 -0.54
N ARG A 72 -2.11 10.90 0.65
CA ARG A 72 -2.69 12.09 1.27
C ARG A 72 -1.62 13.18 1.39
N PRO A 73 -1.92 14.44 1.04
CA PRO A 73 -0.95 15.54 1.18
C PRO A 73 -0.45 15.73 2.61
N GLU A 74 -1.30 15.46 3.61
CA GLU A 74 -0.95 15.59 5.04
C GLU A 74 0.21 14.67 5.41
N ASN A 75 0.13 13.39 5.03
CA ASN A 75 1.18 12.42 5.28
C ASN A 75 2.49 12.80 4.59
N VAL A 76 2.43 13.28 3.34
CA VAL A 76 3.62 13.71 2.60
C VAL A 76 4.26 14.94 3.26
N ARG A 77 3.45 15.91 3.73
CA ARG A 77 3.95 17.07 4.47
C ARG A 77 4.62 16.66 5.77
N GLU A 78 4.01 15.74 6.51
CA GLU A 78 4.57 15.22 7.75
C GLU A 78 5.96 14.60 7.49
N ILE A 79 6.09 13.70 6.52
CA ILE A 79 7.39 13.12 6.14
C ILE A 79 8.40 14.22 5.82
N CYS A 80 8.04 15.22 5.02
CA CYS A 80 8.95 16.31 4.66
C CYS A 80 9.38 17.12 5.87
N ASN A 81 8.45 17.43 6.80
CA ASN A 81 8.75 18.19 8.01
C ASN A 81 9.69 17.39 8.92
N ARG A 82 9.42 16.10 9.12
CA ARG A 82 10.21 15.21 9.99
C ARG A 82 11.61 14.96 9.44
N THR A 83 11.76 14.94 8.11
CA THR A 83 13.06 14.74 7.44
C THR A 83 13.77 16.04 7.07
N GLY A 84 13.19 17.20 7.33
CA GLY A 84 13.74 18.49 6.87
C GLY A 84 13.82 18.62 5.34
N ALA A 85 13.03 17.85 4.59
CA ALA A 85 13.16 17.76 3.14
C ALA A 85 12.78 19.09 2.46
N VAL A 86 13.78 19.76 1.88
CA VAL A 86 13.61 20.99 1.09
C VAL A 86 13.23 20.72 -0.36
N ARG A 87 13.42 19.49 -0.86
CA ARG A 87 13.12 19.11 -2.24
C ARG A 87 12.66 17.66 -2.32
N ILE A 88 11.67 17.42 -3.18
CA ILE A 88 11.19 16.06 -3.51
C ILE A 88 11.54 15.75 -4.96
N HIS A 89 12.32 14.69 -5.15
CA HIS A 89 12.56 14.08 -6.46
C HIS A 89 11.57 12.92 -6.67
N ILE A 90 10.77 12.99 -7.73
CA ILE A 90 9.83 11.93 -8.11
C ILE A 90 10.15 11.52 -9.54
N ARG A 91 10.17 10.20 -9.77
CA ARG A 91 10.28 9.58 -11.09
C ARG A 91 9.17 8.55 -11.26
N ASN A 92 8.40 8.66 -12.32
CA ASN A 92 7.35 7.69 -12.65
C ASN A 92 7.85 6.64 -13.64
N SER A 93 7.19 5.48 -13.72
CA SER A 93 7.55 4.41 -14.66
C SER A 93 7.36 4.77 -16.14
N GLY A 94 6.58 5.81 -16.44
CA GLY A 94 6.37 6.28 -17.80
C GLY A 94 7.40 7.32 -18.26
N GLU A 95 8.39 7.70 -17.43
CA GLU A 95 9.42 8.65 -17.85
C GLU A 95 10.35 8.01 -18.86
N GLU A 96 10.59 8.71 -19.97
CA GLU A 96 11.44 8.24 -21.07
C GLU A 96 12.84 7.82 -20.59
N MET A 97 13.39 8.55 -19.60
CA MET A 97 14.70 8.25 -19.00
C MET A 97 14.78 6.85 -18.35
N LEU A 98 13.64 6.29 -17.95
CA LEU A 98 13.55 4.98 -17.31
C LEU A 98 13.12 3.86 -18.27
N ARG A 99 12.63 4.19 -19.47
CA ARG A 99 12.04 3.22 -20.40
C ARG A 99 13.00 2.11 -20.81
N GLY A 100 14.28 2.42 -21.00
CA GLY A 100 15.32 1.43 -21.33
C GLY A 100 15.77 0.56 -20.15
N TYR A 101 15.37 0.91 -18.92
CA TYR A 101 15.78 0.23 -17.68
C TYR A 101 14.63 -0.47 -16.97
N LEU A 102 13.39 -0.22 -17.39
CA LEU A 102 12.18 -0.82 -16.83
C LEU A 102 11.80 -2.06 -17.64
N SER A 103 12.02 -3.25 -17.08
CA SER A 103 11.31 -4.43 -17.56
C SER A 103 9.84 -4.32 -17.14
N GLU A 104 8.92 -4.20 -18.09
CA GLU A 104 7.49 -4.21 -17.78
C GLU A 104 7.11 -5.59 -17.22
N LEU A 105 6.73 -5.64 -15.94
CA LEU A 105 6.06 -6.79 -15.35
C LEU A 105 4.62 -6.78 -15.86
N GLU A 106 4.26 -7.76 -16.69
CA GLU A 106 2.87 -7.96 -17.11
C GLU A 106 2.04 -8.42 -15.91
N VAL A 107 1.08 -7.60 -15.50
CA VAL A 107 0.13 -7.93 -14.43
C VAL A 107 -1.18 -8.38 -15.07
N ARG A 108 -1.51 -9.66 -14.91
CA ARG A 108 -2.74 -10.26 -15.41
C ARG A 108 -3.74 -10.51 -14.29
N GLU A 109 -4.98 -10.05 -14.48
CA GLU A 109 -6.08 -10.34 -13.56
C GLU A 109 -6.83 -11.59 -14.02
N ILE A 110 -7.09 -12.51 -13.10
CA ILE A 110 -7.89 -13.71 -13.36
C ILE A 110 -9.08 -13.70 -12.41
N THR A 111 -10.27 -13.59 -12.99
CA THR A 111 -11.52 -13.64 -12.24
C THR A 111 -11.91 -15.08 -11.96
N VAL A 112 -12.40 -15.34 -10.75
CA VAL A 112 -12.96 -16.63 -10.34
C VAL A 112 -14.34 -16.43 -9.72
N ILE A 113 -15.23 -17.39 -9.98
CA ILE A 113 -16.59 -17.37 -9.46
C ILE A 113 -16.58 -17.78 -7.99
N VAL A 114 -17.34 -17.08 -7.15
CA VAL A 114 -17.53 -17.48 -5.74
C VAL A 114 -18.48 -18.67 -5.68
N PRO A 115 -18.13 -19.78 -5.02
CA PRO A 115 -19.02 -20.93 -4.90
C PRO A 115 -20.37 -20.56 -4.25
N GLU A 116 -21.46 -21.11 -4.77
CA GLU A 116 -22.82 -20.82 -4.31
C GLU A 116 -22.99 -21.08 -2.81
N GLU A 117 -22.37 -22.13 -2.28
CA GLU A 117 -22.39 -22.42 -0.85
C GLU A 117 -21.78 -21.29 0.01
N MET A 118 -20.70 -20.65 -0.45
CA MET A 118 -20.12 -19.48 0.23
C MET A 118 -21.05 -18.27 0.16
N VAL A 119 -21.74 -18.08 -0.97
CA VAL A 119 -22.77 -17.04 -1.13
C VAL A 119 -23.87 -17.24 -0.09
N GLN A 120 -24.40 -18.47 0.02
CA GLN A 120 -25.45 -18.85 0.97
C GLN A 120 -25.03 -18.66 2.42
N LEU A 121 -23.80 -19.06 2.78
CA LEU A 121 -23.24 -18.84 4.12
C LEU A 121 -23.13 -17.34 4.46
N SER A 122 -22.83 -16.49 3.48
CA SER A 122 -22.67 -15.04 3.69
C SER A 122 -24.00 -14.27 3.83
N GLU A 123 -25.09 -14.78 3.26
CA GLU A 123 -26.34 -14.02 3.09
C GLU A 123 -27.00 -13.58 4.42
N PRO A 124 -27.12 -14.43 5.46
CA PRO A 124 -27.66 -14.00 6.75
C PRO A 124 -26.90 -12.80 7.35
N PHE A 125 -25.58 -12.74 7.13
CA PHE A 125 -24.72 -11.67 7.63
C PHE A 125 -24.85 -10.40 6.80
N LYS A 126 -25.01 -10.52 5.48
CA LYS A 126 -25.31 -9.39 4.58
C LYS A 126 -26.64 -8.73 4.97
N ILE A 127 -27.68 -9.52 5.23
CA ILE A 127 -28.98 -9.03 5.69
C ILE A 127 -28.84 -8.32 7.04
N TRP A 128 -28.13 -8.94 7.99
CA TRP A 128 -27.90 -8.33 9.31
C TRP A 128 -27.16 -7.00 9.21
N GLN A 129 -26.07 -6.95 8.44
CA GLN A 129 -25.30 -5.73 8.22
C GLN A 129 -26.16 -4.63 7.59
N ARG A 130 -26.95 -4.98 6.56
CA ARG A 130 -27.85 -4.04 5.88
C ARG A 130 -28.87 -3.45 6.85
N GLY A 131 -29.48 -4.29 7.71
CA GLY A 131 -30.42 -3.83 8.73
C GLY A 131 -29.82 -2.82 9.72
N ILE A 132 -28.54 -2.99 10.09
CA ILE A 132 -27.82 -2.01 10.90
C ILE A 132 -27.60 -0.72 10.11
N VAL A 133 -27.03 -0.82 8.90
CA VAL A 133 -26.69 0.35 8.09
C VAL A 133 -27.92 1.17 7.70
N ASP A 134 -29.05 0.54 7.40
CA ASP A 134 -30.29 1.24 7.05
C ASP A 134 -30.86 2.02 8.24
N ARG A 135 -30.70 1.52 9.47
CA ARG A 135 -31.02 2.27 10.68
C ARG A 135 -30.09 3.49 10.83
N GLU A 136 -28.79 3.30 10.62
CA GLU A 136 -27.79 4.37 10.70
C GLU A 136 -27.96 5.43 9.60
N ARG A 137 -28.48 5.04 8.43
CA ARG A 137 -28.90 5.98 7.37
C ARG A 137 -30.06 6.87 7.84
N ARG A 138 -31.10 6.27 8.45
CA ARG A 138 -32.25 7.03 8.99
C ARG A 138 -31.85 7.98 10.11
N LEU A 139 -30.84 7.62 10.90
CA LEU A 139 -30.27 8.47 11.94
C LEU A 139 -29.31 9.55 11.39
N GLY A 140 -29.06 9.62 10.08
CA GLY A 140 -28.13 10.57 9.46
C GLY A 140 -26.65 10.30 9.76
N ARG A 141 -26.33 9.11 10.27
CA ARG A 141 -24.97 8.72 10.68
C ARG A 141 -24.23 8.08 9.52
N TYR A 142 -24.87 7.17 8.78
CA TYR A 142 -24.30 6.62 7.55
C TYR A 142 -24.81 7.42 6.34
N ILE A 143 -23.94 8.21 5.71
CA ILE A 143 -24.33 9.13 4.63
C ILE A 143 -23.85 8.70 3.24
N MET A 144 -23.04 7.64 3.15
CA MET A 144 -22.43 7.25 1.88
C MET A 144 -23.47 6.59 0.96
N PRO A 145 -23.60 7.03 -0.31
CA PRO A 145 -24.48 6.39 -1.28
C PRO A 145 -23.90 5.05 -1.74
N GLY A 146 -24.76 4.20 -2.30
CA GLY A 146 -24.37 2.92 -2.90
C GLY A 146 -24.11 1.80 -1.89
N MET A 147 -23.19 0.89 -2.26
CA MET A 147 -22.88 -0.31 -1.48
C MET A 147 -22.19 0.01 -0.15
N ILE A 148 -22.40 -0.86 0.83
CA ILE A 148 -21.78 -0.77 2.15
C ILE A 148 -20.29 -0.99 1.99
N ASN A 149 -19.49 -0.04 2.46
CA ASN A 149 -18.03 -0.14 2.42
C ASN A 149 -17.43 0.30 3.76
N PHE A 150 -16.20 -0.15 4.00
CA PHE A 150 -15.49 0.14 5.25
C PHE A 150 -15.35 1.65 5.52
N SER A 151 -15.07 2.46 4.49
CA SER A 151 -14.95 3.91 4.65
C SER A 151 -16.25 4.57 5.12
N GLY A 152 -17.39 4.12 4.60
CA GLY A 152 -18.71 4.57 5.05
C GLY A 152 -19.00 4.17 6.49
N LEU A 153 -18.66 2.94 6.89
CA LEU A 153 -18.82 2.48 8.26
C LEU A 153 -17.91 3.25 9.23
N SER A 154 -16.66 3.52 8.84
CA SER A 154 -15.74 4.34 9.62
C SER A 154 -16.25 5.78 9.77
N ASN A 155 -16.77 6.39 8.70
CA ASN A 155 -17.36 7.73 8.80
C ASN A 155 -18.60 7.76 9.70
N ALA A 156 -19.45 6.72 9.62
CA ALA A 156 -20.59 6.59 10.52
C ALA A 156 -20.15 6.42 11.97
N MET A 157 -19.08 5.67 12.21
CA MET A 157 -18.47 5.48 13.53
C MET A 157 -18.02 6.82 14.13
N ASP A 158 -17.32 7.65 13.35
CA ASP A 158 -16.88 8.98 13.78
C ASP A 158 -18.07 9.90 14.06
N ARG A 159 -19.09 9.89 13.20
CA ARG A 159 -20.34 10.65 13.41
C ARG A 159 -21.08 10.21 14.68
N ALA A 160 -21.13 8.92 14.97
CA ALA A 160 -21.74 8.38 16.18
C ALA A 160 -20.97 8.81 17.44
N LYS A 161 -19.63 8.81 17.41
CA LYS A 161 -18.80 9.36 18.51
C LYS A 161 -19.06 10.85 18.72
N SER A 162 -19.14 11.63 17.64
CA SER A 162 -19.47 13.06 17.73
C SER A 162 -20.87 13.30 18.30
N ALA A 163 -21.84 12.43 18.01
CA ALA A 163 -23.18 12.48 18.61
C ALA A 163 -23.15 12.24 20.13
N ILE A 164 -22.34 11.29 20.61
CA ILE A 164 -22.10 11.11 22.05
C ILE A 164 -21.53 12.39 22.66
N GLY A 165 -20.54 13.00 22.01
CA GLY A 165 -19.95 14.27 22.46
C GLY A 165 -20.95 15.42 22.55
N ARG A 166 -22.04 15.38 21.78
CA ARG A 166 -23.17 16.33 21.86
C ARG A 166 -24.25 15.95 22.88
N GLY A 167 -24.07 14.86 23.63
CA GLY A 167 -25.05 14.38 24.62
C GLY A 167 -26.20 13.55 24.04
N GLU A 168 -26.14 13.12 22.78
CA GLU A 168 -27.18 12.26 22.19
C GLU A 168 -27.05 10.82 22.71
N ALA A 169 -28.02 10.35 23.51
CA ALA A 169 -28.00 8.99 24.07
C ALA A 169 -27.98 7.88 23.00
N SER A 170 -28.64 8.13 21.85
CA SER A 170 -28.60 7.22 20.68
C SER A 170 -27.18 7.04 20.12
N GLY A 171 -26.26 7.97 20.43
CA GLY A 171 -24.81 7.89 20.21
C GLY A 171 -24.25 6.52 20.55
N TYR A 172 -24.40 6.10 21.80
CA TYR A 172 -23.85 4.86 22.34
C TYR A 172 -24.38 3.62 21.63
N GLN A 173 -25.67 3.59 21.29
CA GLN A 173 -26.26 2.46 20.58
C GLN A 173 -25.66 2.31 19.18
N SER A 174 -25.53 3.40 18.41
CA SER A 174 -24.92 3.29 17.08
C SER A 174 -23.44 2.94 17.15
N VAL A 175 -22.69 3.43 18.13
CA VAL A 175 -21.29 3.01 18.32
C VAL A 175 -21.20 1.48 18.41
N SER A 176 -22.05 0.87 19.22
CA SER A 176 -22.13 -0.58 19.36
C SER A 176 -22.55 -1.28 18.06
N GLN A 177 -23.63 -0.81 17.42
CA GLN A 177 -24.16 -1.43 16.20
C GLN A 177 -23.21 -1.27 15.01
N ILE A 178 -22.59 -0.10 14.82
CA ILE A 178 -21.61 0.13 13.77
C ILE A 178 -20.38 -0.76 13.98
N ALA A 179 -19.92 -0.95 15.22
CA ALA A 179 -18.84 -1.88 15.51
C ALA A 179 -19.19 -3.33 15.13
N ILE A 180 -20.46 -3.75 15.32
CA ILE A 180 -20.96 -5.04 14.82
C ILE A 180 -20.96 -5.06 13.28
N ALA A 181 -21.47 -4.01 12.63
CA ALA A 181 -21.51 -3.91 11.17
C ALA A 181 -20.10 -3.94 10.53
N MET A 182 -19.09 -3.36 11.19
CA MET A 182 -17.69 -3.45 10.76
C MET A 182 -17.15 -4.87 10.87
N ARG A 183 -17.46 -5.60 11.95
CA ARG A 183 -17.07 -7.02 12.10
C ARG A 183 -17.75 -7.92 11.08
N LEU A 184 -19.04 -7.69 10.82
CA LEU A 184 -19.79 -8.36 9.76
C LEU A 184 -19.18 -8.06 8.39
N HIS A 185 -18.79 -6.81 8.13
CA HIS A 185 -18.14 -6.45 6.87
C HIS A 185 -16.89 -7.28 6.63
N HIS A 186 -16.05 -7.43 7.65
CA HIS A 186 -14.84 -8.24 7.53
C HIS A 186 -15.15 -9.73 7.36
N LEU A 187 -16.10 -10.28 8.12
CA LEU A 187 -16.53 -11.67 7.99
C LEU A 187 -17.06 -11.99 6.58
N ILE A 188 -17.94 -11.13 6.06
CA ILE A 188 -18.50 -11.27 4.71
C ILE A 188 -17.38 -11.25 3.67
N ASN A 189 -16.38 -10.37 3.83
CA ASN A 189 -15.23 -10.32 2.92
C ASN A 189 -14.37 -11.60 3.02
N CYS A 190 -14.17 -12.16 4.22
CA CYS A 190 -13.44 -13.42 4.38
C CYS A 190 -14.18 -14.57 3.66
N LEU A 191 -15.49 -14.70 3.89
CA LEU A 191 -16.31 -15.72 3.24
C LEU A 191 -16.29 -15.57 1.72
N MET A 192 -16.55 -14.37 1.22
CA MET A 192 -16.76 -14.15 -0.22
C MET A 192 -15.45 -14.12 -1.02
N SER A 193 -14.38 -13.55 -0.48
CA SER A 193 -13.15 -13.29 -1.24
C SER A 193 -11.99 -14.24 -0.89
N GLN A 194 -12.04 -14.96 0.23
CA GLN A 194 -10.88 -15.69 0.75
C GLN A 194 -11.14 -17.17 0.97
N GLY A 195 -12.28 -17.51 1.60
CA GLY A 195 -12.72 -18.89 1.78
C GLY A 195 -13.07 -19.25 3.21
N VAL A 196 -13.19 -20.56 3.44
CA VAL A 196 -13.54 -21.15 4.75
C VAL A 196 -12.39 -20.92 5.74
N SER A 197 -11.15 -21.16 5.30
CA SER A 197 -9.95 -21.10 6.13
C SER A 197 -9.73 -19.71 6.73
N ALA A 198 -9.83 -18.66 5.92
CA ALA A 198 -9.68 -17.28 6.39
C ALA A 198 -10.83 -16.85 7.31
N SER A 199 -12.05 -17.33 7.04
CA SER A 199 -13.22 -17.08 7.89
C SER A 199 -13.07 -17.69 9.29
N ARG A 200 -12.54 -18.92 9.37
CA ARG A 200 -12.17 -19.56 10.65
C ARG A 200 -11.11 -18.75 11.39
N GLU A 201 -9.99 -18.45 10.73
CA GLU A 201 -8.90 -17.68 11.32
C GLU A 201 -9.36 -16.31 11.84
N TYR A 202 -10.29 -15.65 11.14
CA TYR A 202 -10.87 -14.40 11.64
C TYR A 202 -11.71 -14.57 12.91
N LEU A 203 -12.58 -15.59 12.96
CA LEU A 203 -13.43 -15.83 14.14
C LEU A 203 -12.60 -16.27 15.35
N ASP A 204 -11.59 -17.12 15.14
CA ASP A 204 -10.66 -17.55 16.20
C ASP A 204 -9.90 -16.35 16.78
N ARG A 205 -9.44 -15.42 15.93
CA ARG A 205 -8.79 -14.18 16.40
C ARG A 205 -9.71 -13.30 17.24
N LEU A 206 -11.00 -13.26 16.92
CA LEU A 206 -11.97 -12.53 17.75
C LEU A 206 -12.17 -13.18 19.11
N GLU A 207 -12.10 -14.50 19.20
CA GLU A 207 -12.20 -15.25 20.47
C GLU A 207 -10.98 -15.00 21.36
N ASP A 208 -9.78 -14.98 20.78
CA ASP A 208 -8.56 -14.56 21.47
C ASP A 208 -8.68 -13.12 22.02
N GLU A 209 -9.26 -12.20 21.24
CA GLU A 209 -9.53 -10.83 21.70
C GLU A 209 -10.61 -10.75 22.80
N GLU A 210 -11.57 -11.67 22.82
CA GLU A 210 -12.63 -11.73 23.84
C GLU A 210 -12.07 -12.06 25.22
N SER A 211 -11.06 -12.92 25.25
CA SER A 211 -10.31 -13.24 26.48
C SER A 211 -9.66 -12.00 27.10
N GLY A 212 -9.46 -10.93 26.32
CA GLY A 212 -9.04 -9.60 26.76
C GLY A 212 -10.15 -8.68 27.31
N GLY A 213 -11.40 -9.15 27.43
CA GLY A 213 -12.47 -8.47 28.16
C GLY A 213 -13.35 -7.49 27.37
N LYS A 214 -13.27 -7.43 26.04
CA LYS A 214 -14.10 -6.51 25.23
C LYS A 214 -15.55 -7.01 25.13
N LYS A 215 -16.48 -6.42 25.91
CA LYS A 215 -17.93 -6.75 25.89
C LYS A 215 -18.55 -6.81 24.48
N SER A 216 -18.20 -5.87 23.59
CA SER A 216 -18.75 -5.84 22.23
C SER A 216 -18.33 -7.03 21.35
N VAL A 217 -17.16 -7.63 21.61
CA VAL A 217 -16.69 -8.83 20.92
C VAL A 217 -17.45 -10.05 21.43
N ARG A 218 -17.60 -10.16 22.76
CA ARG A 218 -18.39 -11.21 23.41
C ARG A 218 -19.82 -11.26 22.90
N ASP A 219 -20.49 -10.11 22.84
CA ASP A 219 -21.89 -10.06 22.39
C ASP A 219 -22.02 -10.49 20.93
N PHE A 220 -21.03 -10.18 20.08
CA PHE A 220 -20.97 -10.63 18.70
C PHE A 220 -20.78 -12.15 18.57
N LEU A 221 -19.83 -12.73 19.30
CA LEU A 221 -19.54 -14.18 19.26
C LEU A 221 -20.68 -15.03 19.84
N ARG A 222 -21.47 -14.48 20.77
CA ARG A 222 -22.62 -15.17 21.38
C ARG A 222 -23.89 -15.13 20.52
N ASP A 223 -23.92 -14.33 19.46
CA ASP A 223 -25.06 -14.32 18.54
C ASP A 223 -25.23 -15.72 17.93
N ALA A 224 -26.48 -16.21 17.88
CA ALA A 224 -26.78 -17.56 17.39
C ALA A 224 -26.25 -17.79 15.98
N ARG A 225 -26.37 -16.79 15.08
CA ARG A 225 -25.91 -16.90 13.69
C ARG A 225 -24.40 -17.08 13.61
N ILE A 226 -23.65 -16.41 14.49
CA ILE A 226 -22.18 -16.51 14.53
C ILE A 226 -21.77 -17.87 15.09
N ARG A 227 -22.42 -18.33 16.17
CA ARG A 227 -22.16 -19.66 16.74
C ARG A 227 -22.42 -20.77 15.72
N ASP A 228 -23.55 -20.69 15.01
CA ASP A 228 -23.95 -21.68 14.01
C ASP A 228 -22.99 -21.69 12.82
N LEU A 229 -22.59 -20.51 12.32
CA LEU A 229 -21.57 -20.42 11.27
C LEU A 229 -20.24 -21.03 11.75
N ARG A 230 -19.80 -20.71 12.96
CA ARG A 230 -18.54 -21.21 13.50
C ARG A 230 -18.54 -22.74 13.58
N GLY A 231 -19.63 -23.33 14.07
CA GLY A 231 -19.80 -24.80 14.08
C GLY A 231 -19.67 -25.41 12.69
N LYS A 232 -20.36 -24.82 11.69
CA LYS A 232 -20.25 -25.28 10.29
C LYS A 232 -18.83 -25.16 9.76
N LEU A 233 -18.19 -24.00 9.91
CA LEU A 233 -16.85 -23.76 9.36
C LEU A 233 -15.79 -24.70 9.93
N MET A 234 -15.92 -25.16 11.19
CA MET A 234 -15.00 -26.12 11.79
C MET A 234 -14.98 -27.46 11.04
N GLU A 235 -16.11 -27.90 10.51
CA GLU A 235 -16.28 -29.19 9.82
C GLU A 235 -16.09 -29.08 8.31
N MET A 236 -16.08 -27.86 7.76
CA MET A 236 -15.96 -27.62 6.32
C MET A 236 -14.50 -27.66 5.86
N ASP A 237 -14.28 -28.35 4.74
CA ASP A 237 -13.08 -28.22 3.93
C ASP A 237 -13.05 -26.88 3.18
N GLU A 238 -11.89 -26.54 2.65
CA GLU A 238 -11.75 -25.34 1.82
C GLU A 238 -12.40 -25.55 0.44
N ILE A 239 -13.46 -24.79 0.16
CA ILE A 239 -14.25 -24.90 -1.06
C ILE A 239 -14.06 -23.72 -2.02
N HIS A 240 -13.30 -22.67 -1.66
CA HIS A 240 -13.16 -21.50 -2.52
C HIS A 240 -12.44 -21.82 -3.83
N SER A 241 -13.04 -21.40 -4.95
CA SER A 241 -12.53 -21.55 -6.32
C SER A 241 -11.10 -21.03 -6.56
N LYS A 242 -10.59 -20.11 -5.73
CA LYS A 242 -9.24 -19.55 -5.84
C LYS A 242 -8.18 -20.61 -5.55
N ILE A 243 -8.41 -21.52 -4.61
CA ILE A 243 -7.48 -22.61 -4.31
C ILE A 243 -7.28 -23.49 -5.56
N GLY A 244 -8.39 -23.89 -6.20
CA GLY A 244 -8.36 -24.64 -7.45
C GLY A 244 -7.68 -23.88 -8.59
N ALA A 245 -7.89 -22.56 -8.67
CA ALA A 245 -7.21 -21.71 -9.64
C ALA A 245 -5.69 -21.68 -9.43
N VAL A 246 -5.22 -21.50 -8.19
CA VAL A 246 -3.78 -21.55 -7.85
C VAL A 246 -3.19 -22.91 -8.20
N ARG A 247 -3.81 -24.01 -7.76
CA ARG A 247 -3.37 -25.38 -8.07
C ARG A 247 -3.22 -25.59 -9.58
N ARG A 248 -4.17 -25.11 -10.37
CA ARG A 248 -4.14 -25.19 -11.83
C ARG A 248 -2.99 -24.39 -12.44
N MET A 249 -2.81 -23.14 -12.03
CA MET A 249 -1.76 -22.26 -12.56
C MET A 249 -0.35 -22.77 -12.21
N VAL A 250 -0.14 -23.22 -10.97
CA VAL A 250 1.13 -23.82 -10.53
C VAL A 250 1.45 -25.03 -11.39
N ARG A 251 0.50 -25.96 -11.54
CA ARG A 251 0.66 -27.16 -12.37
C ARG A 251 0.95 -26.82 -13.84
N GLU A 252 0.25 -25.85 -14.41
CA GLU A 252 0.45 -25.43 -15.80
C GLU A 252 1.84 -24.80 -16.00
N ARG A 253 2.32 -24.02 -15.02
CA ARG A 253 3.64 -23.38 -15.06
C ARG A 253 4.77 -24.40 -14.99
N ILE A 254 4.74 -25.30 -14.00
CA ILE A 254 5.77 -26.34 -13.81
C ILE A 254 5.80 -27.32 -15.00
N ARG A 255 4.65 -27.64 -15.60
CA ARG A 255 4.61 -28.46 -16.83
C ARG A 255 5.29 -27.81 -18.03
N ARG A 256 5.26 -26.47 -18.12
CA ARG A 256 5.90 -25.72 -19.21
C ARG A 256 7.39 -25.50 -18.96
N ASP A 257 7.75 -25.26 -17.71
CA ASP A 257 9.11 -24.99 -17.26
C ASP A 257 9.32 -25.64 -15.88
N PRO A 258 9.90 -26.85 -15.81
CA PRO A 258 10.12 -27.58 -14.56
C PRO A 258 11.00 -26.84 -13.54
N GLU A 259 11.88 -25.96 -14.04
CA GLU A 259 12.80 -25.15 -13.23
C GLU A 259 12.17 -23.83 -12.77
N SER A 260 10.88 -23.60 -13.09
CA SER A 260 10.20 -22.37 -12.76
C SER A 260 9.99 -22.24 -11.26
N ARG A 261 10.36 -21.08 -10.71
CA ARG A 261 10.08 -20.72 -9.32
C ARG A 261 8.81 -19.89 -9.22
N ILE A 262 7.95 -20.25 -8.27
CA ILE A 262 6.62 -19.65 -8.10
C ILE A 262 6.47 -19.11 -6.68
N ILE A 263 5.87 -17.93 -6.54
CA ILE A 263 5.51 -17.38 -5.24
C ILE A 263 4.02 -17.12 -5.19
N VAL A 264 3.35 -17.57 -4.13
CA VAL A 264 1.93 -17.31 -3.90
C VAL A 264 1.78 -16.50 -2.61
N PHE A 265 1.12 -15.34 -2.72
CA PHE A 265 0.80 -14.48 -1.59
C PHE A 265 -0.65 -14.62 -1.17
N ALA A 266 -0.89 -14.85 0.12
CA ALA A 266 -2.21 -14.79 0.74
C ALA A 266 -2.16 -13.99 2.05
N ASN A 267 -3.27 -13.44 2.52
CA ASN A 267 -3.25 -12.64 3.76
C ASN A 267 -3.29 -13.48 5.06
N TYR A 268 -3.76 -14.73 4.98
CA TYR A 268 -4.11 -15.56 6.14
C TYR A 268 -3.25 -16.83 6.18
N ARG A 269 -2.83 -17.24 7.37
CA ARG A 269 -1.96 -18.40 7.55
C ARG A 269 -2.70 -19.70 7.23
N ASP A 270 -3.98 -19.78 7.54
CA ASP A 270 -4.78 -20.96 7.23
C ASP A 270 -5.02 -21.08 5.73
N THR A 271 -5.14 -19.96 5.01
CA THR A 271 -5.18 -19.99 3.54
C THR A 271 -3.86 -20.52 2.97
N VAL A 272 -2.71 -20.12 3.54
CA VAL A 272 -1.41 -20.66 3.15
C VAL A 272 -1.31 -22.18 3.41
N ALA A 273 -1.83 -22.66 4.54
CA ALA A 273 -1.88 -24.09 4.85
C ALA A 273 -2.80 -24.87 3.90
N SER A 274 -3.99 -24.33 3.60
CA SER A 274 -4.91 -24.93 2.62
C SER A 274 -4.33 -24.94 1.22
N LEU A 275 -3.55 -23.91 0.84
CA LEU A 275 -2.80 -23.89 -0.41
C LEU A 275 -1.72 -24.98 -0.45
N GLU A 276 -0.93 -25.13 0.62
CA GLU A 276 0.09 -26.19 0.74
C GLU A 276 -0.54 -27.57 0.53
N PHE A 277 -1.58 -27.89 1.30
CA PHE A 277 -2.33 -29.13 1.17
C PHE A 277 -2.91 -29.31 -0.25
N SER A 278 -3.44 -28.24 -0.85
CA SER A 278 -3.96 -28.29 -2.22
C SER A 278 -2.90 -28.50 -3.29
N LEU A 279 -1.61 -28.29 -2.99
CA LEU A 279 -0.50 -28.49 -3.93
C LEU A 279 0.19 -29.84 -3.72
N GLU A 280 -0.02 -30.48 -2.57
CA GLU A 280 0.48 -31.83 -2.30
C GLU A 280 0.03 -32.82 -3.39
N GLY A 281 0.94 -33.74 -3.73
CA GLY A 281 0.73 -34.75 -4.76
C GLY A 281 0.78 -34.26 -6.21
N LEU A 282 1.09 -32.98 -6.47
CA LEU A 282 1.43 -32.53 -7.82
C LEU A 282 2.86 -32.96 -8.17
N GLU A 283 3.00 -33.67 -9.29
CA GLU A 283 4.31 -34.05 -9.82
C GLU A 283 5.16 -32.82 -10.14
N GLY A 284 6.40 -32.82 -9.66
CA GLY A 284 7.35 -31.71 -9.86
C GLY A 284 7.06 -30.46 -9.03
N VAL A 285 6.16 -30.51 -8.04
CA VAL A 285 5.85 -29.35 -7.16
C VAL A 285 6.32 -29.65 -5.73
N SER A 286 7.15 -28.77 -5.21
CA SER A 286 7.67 -28.79 -3.84
C SER A 286 7.27 -27.47 -3.15
N PRO A 287 6.11 -27.42 -2.47
CA PRO A 287 5.63 -26.23 -1.80
C PRO A 287 6.29 -26.05 -0.44
N VAL A 288 6.60 -24.79 -0.09
CA VAL A 288 7.20 -24.42 1.18
C VAL A 288 6.50 -23.19 1.77
N ARG A 289 6.14 -23.26 3.06
CA ARG A 289 5.48 -22.15 3.76
C ARG A 289 6.44 -21.13 4.32
N PHE A 290 6.08 -19.86 4.17
CA PHE A 290 6.76 -18.69 4.70
C PHE A 290 5.77 -17.76 5.41
N VAL A 291 5.64 -17.90 6.72
CA VAL A 291 4.74 -17.09 7.56
C VAL A 291 5.52 -16.28 8.60
N GLY A 292 4.90 -15.23 9.14
CA GLY A 292 5.53 -14.36 10.14
C GLY A 292 5.87 -15.06 11.47
N GLN A 293 6.66 -14.37 12.30
CA GLN A 293 7.27 -14.95 13.51
C GLN A 293 6.32 -15.11 14.70
N SER A 294 5.27 -14.29 14.79
CA SER A 294 4.37 -14.30 15.95
C SER A 294 3.63 -15.63 16.06
N SER A 295 3.69 -16.28 17.21
CA SER A 295 2.77 -17.38 17.57
C SER A 295 1.47 -16.80 18.12
N ARG A 296 0.31 -17.19 17.58
CA ARG A 296 -1.01 -16.71 18.01
C ARG A 296 -2.05 -17.83 17.88
N GLY A 297 -3.04 -17.88 18.79
CA GLY A 297 -4.14 -18.86 18.74
C GLY A 297 -3.69 -20.32 18.68
N GLY A 298 -2.62 -20.70 19.40
CA GLY A 298 -2.07 -22.06 19.37
C GLY A 298 -1.27 -22.41 18.10
N ARG A 299 -1.15 -21.50 17.12
CA ARG A 299 -0.39 -21.73 15.87
C ARG A 299 0.98 -21.07 15.96
N LYS A 300 2.02 -21.89 15.83
CA LYS A 300 3.43 -21.48 15.90
C LYS A 300 3.80 -20.69 14.64
N GLY A 301 4.33 -19.47 14.82
CA GLY A 301 4.99 -18.75 13.73
C GLY A 301 6.35 -19.39 13.40
N LEU A 302 6.99 -18.96 12.31
CA LEU A 302 8.35 -19.40 12.00
C LEU A 302 9.36 -18.54 12.76
N SER A 303 10.33 -19.16 13.44
CA SER A 303 11.48 -18.42 13.97
C SER A 303 12.28 -17.77 12.85
N ALA A 304 13.06 -16.73 13.15
CA ALA A 304 13.94 -16.08 12.17
C ALA A 304 14.86 -17.07 11.46
N LYS A 305 15.39 -18.07 12.19
CA LYS A 305 16.24 -19.12 11.64
C LYS A 305 15.48 -20.04 10.68
N GLU A 306 14.25 -20.43 11.03
CA GLU A 306 13.38 -21.21 10.13
C GLU A 306 13.02 -20.40 8.89
N GLN A 307 12.69 -19.10 9.02
CA GLN A 307 12.40 -18.23 7.87
C GLN A 307 13.58 -18.16 6.89
N VAL A 308 14.81 -18.01 7.39
CA VAL A 308 16.01 -18.01 6.55
C VAL A 308 16.20 -19.36 5.86
N GLY A 309 16.09 -20.47 6.60
CA GLY A 309 16.22 -21.81 6.01
C GLY A 309 15.22 -22.07 4.88
N ARG A 310 13.96 -21.66 5.06
CA ARG A 310 12.90 -21.80 4.03
C ARG A 310 13.15 -20.94 2.78
N LEU A 311 13.80 -19.79 2.94
CA LEU A 311 14.22 -18.96 1.81
C LEU A 311 15.40 -19.57 1.07
N ASP A 312 16.34 -20.17 1.80
CA ASP A 312 17.50 -20.84 1.21
C ASP A 312 17.06 -22.11 0.46
N GLU A 313 16.15 -22.92 1.03
CA GLU A 313 15.49 -24.05 0.33
C GLU A 313 14.87 -23.61 -1.01
N PHE A 314 14.24 -22.43 -1.05
CA PHE A 314 13.64 -21.88 -2.27
C PHE A 314 14.68 -21.28 -3.25
N ARG A 315 15.79 -20.74 -2.75
CA ARG A 315 16.90 -20.21 -3.57
C ARG A 315 17.67 -21.33 -4.24
N ASP A 316 17.95 -22.39 -3.48
CA ASP A 316 18.76 -23.54 -3.90
C ASP A 316 17.97 -24.49 -4.82
N GLY A 317 16.64 -24.41 -4.81
CA GLY A 317 15.75 -25.15 -5.71
C GLY A 317 15.13 -26.40 -5.09
N ASP A 318 15.41 -26.69 -3.81
CA ASP A 318 14.79 -27.79 -3.04
C ASP A 318 13.26 -27.58 -2.90
N ALA A 319 12.84 -26.32 -2.85
CA ALA A 319 11.45 -25.91 -2.98
C ALA A 319 11.28 -24.99 -4.20
N ASN A 320 10.24 -25.24 -5.01
CA ASN A 320 9.96 -24.43 -6.20
C ASN A 320 8.66 -23.62 -6.10
N VAL A 321 7.88 -23.78 -5.01
CA VAL A 321 6.71 -22.95 -4.73
C VAL A 321 6.76 -22.38 -3.31
N LEU A 322 6.94 -21.06 -3.19
CA LEU A 322 6.92 -20.37 -1.91
C LEU A 322 5.51 -19.85 -1.60
N LEU A 323 4.91 -20.32 -0.51
CA LEU A 323 3.59 -19.88 -0.03
C LEU A 323 3.76 -18.91 1.13
N ALA A 324 3.54 -17.62 0.88
CA ALA A 324 3.85 -16.56 1.82
C ALA A 324 2.61 -15.80 2.30
N THR A 325 2.57 -15.46 3.58
CA THR A 325 1.67 -14.39 4.04
C THR A 325 2.16 -13.02 3.59
N SER A 326 1.29 -12.01 3.50
CA SER A 326 1.67 -10.65 3.13
C SER A 326 2.94 -10.17 3.86
N ILE A 327 3.95 -9.81 3.06
CA ILE A 327 5.30 -9.38 3.50
C ILE A 327 5.31 -7.87 3.83
N GLY A 328 4.13 -7.25 3.94
CA GLY A 328 3.91 -5.81 3.84
C GLY A 328 4.63 -4.87 4.81
N GLU A 329 5.45 -5.35 5.74
CA GLU A 329 6.23 -4.50 6.67
C GLU A 329 7.71 -4.86 6.80
N GLU A 330 8.16 -6.03 6.35
CA GLU A 330 9.54 -6.48 6.59
C GLU A 330 10.29 -6.55 5.25
N GLY A 331 11.39 -5.80 5.14
CA GLY A 331 12.29 -5.71 3.98
C GLY A 331 13.03 -7.01 3.62
N LEU A 332 12.42 -8.17 3.82
CA LEU A 332 12.94 -9.49 3.48
C LEU A 332 13.19 -9.58 1.98
N ASP A 333 14.42 -9.89 1.61
CA ASP A 333 14.85 -10.15 0.24
C ASP A 333 14.16 -11.42 -0.30
N ILE A 334 13.15 -11.22 -1.13
CA ILE A 334 12.34 -12.28 -1.71
C ILE A 334 13.08 -12.76 -2.96
N PRO A 335 13.41 -14.06 -3.07
CA PRO A 335 14.17 -14.60 -4.19
C PRO A 335 13.46 -14.38 -5.53
N SER A 336 14.22 -14.42 -6.62
CA SER A 336 13.66 -14.25 -7.97
C SER A 336 12.69 -15.39 -8.31
N ALA A 337 11.47 -15.03 -8.69
CA ALA A 337 10.45 -15.96 -9.16
C ALA A 337 9.99 -15.60 -10.57
N ASP A 338 9.68 -16.64 -11.34
CA ASP A 338 9.19 -16.53 -12.72
C ASP A 338 7.68 -16.33 -12.79
N LEU A 339 6.95 -16.76 -11.75
CA LEU A 339 5.52 -16.51 -11.59
C LEU A 339 5.22 -16.06 -10.15
N VAL A 340 4.48 -14.96 -10.02
CA VAL A 340 3.94 -14.51 -8.75
C VAL A 340 2.42 -14.51 -8.82
N ILE A 341 1.77 -15.15 -7.86
CA ILE A 341 0.31 -15.21 -7.75
C ILE A 341 -0.13 -14.50 -6.48
N PHE A 342 -0.99 -13.50 -6.63
CA PHE A 342 -1.69 -12.86 -5.53
C PHE A 342 -3.06 -13.50 -5.35
N TYR A 343 -3.26 -14.20 -4.23
CA TYR A 343 -4.53 -14.82 -3.88
C TYR A 343 -5.63 -13.77 -3.65
N GLU A 344 -5.24 -12.61 -3.13
CA GLU A 344 -6.09 -11.43 -3.03
C GLU A 344 -5.39 -10.22 -3.66
N PRO A 345 -6.14 -9.24 -4.18
CA PRO A 345 -5.55 -8.05 -4.76
C PRO A 345 -4.95 -7.15 -3.67
N VAL A 346 -3.64 -7.26 -3.44
CA VAL A 346 -2.91 -6.42 -2.49
C VAL A 346 -1.95 -5.46 -3.21
N SER A 347 -2.29 -4.17 -3.15
CA SER A 347 -1.61 -3.14 -3.94
C SER A 347 -0.20 -2.80 -3.48
N SER A 348 0.12 -3.03 -2.21
CA SER A 348 1.45 -2.73 -1.63
C SER A 348 2.50 -3.73 -2.11
N GLU A 349 2.15 -5.01 -2.09
CA GLU A 349 3.01 -6.14 -2.38
C GLU A 349 3.29 -6.25 -3.87
N ILE A 350 2.29 -5.98 -4.72
CA ILE A 350 2.48 -5.83 -6.17
C ILE A 350 3.53 -4.75 -6.45
N ARG A 351 3.46 -3.60 -5.76
CA ARG A 351 4.44 -2.53 -5.91
C ARG A 351 5.84 -2.93 -5.41
N THR A 352 5.95 -3.65 -4.30
CA THR A 352 7.25 -4.16 -3.81
C THR A 352 7.91 -5.08 -4.84
N ILE A 353 7.13 -5.96 -5.47
CA ILE A 353 7.63 -6.88 -6.51
C ILE A 353 8.01 -6.11 -7.77
N GLN A 354 7.21 -5.12 -8.16
CA GLN A 354 7.55 -4.21 -9.26
C GLN A 354 8.84 -3.42 -8.99
N ARG A 355 9.09 -2.95 -7.76
CA ARG A 355 10.34 -2.27 -7.38
C ARG A 355 11.54 -3.19 -7.57
N ARG A 356 11.44 -4.45 -7.14
CA ARG A 356 12.51 -5.46 -7.28
C ARG A 356 12.69 -6.00 -8.69
N GLY A 357 11.65 -5.94 -9.53
CA GLY A 357 11.76 -6.19 -10.97
C GLY A 357 12.75 -5.24 -11.67
N ARG A 358 12.99 -4.05 -11.09
CA ARG A 358 13.85 -3.00 -11.63
C ARG A 358 15.34 -3.18 -11.35
N THR A 359 15.73 -4.13 -10.49
CA THR A 359 17.15 -4.37 -10.14
C THR A 359 17.81 -5.47 -10.99
N GLY A 360 17.54 -5.50 -12.31
CA GLY A 360 18.36 -6.26 -13.26
C GLY A 360 17.95 -7.72 -13.52
N ARG A 361 16.65 -8.02 -13.61
CA ARG A 361 16.20 -9.37 -14.00
C ARG A 361 16.62 -9.71 -15.44
N LYS A 362 17.19 -10.91 -15.63
CA LYS A 362 17.42 -11.53 -16.96
C LYS A 362 16.23 -12.36 -17.48
N ARG A 363 15.23 -12.71 -16.64
CA ARG A 363 14.01 -13.43 -17.03
C ARG A 363 12.75 -12.63 -16.63
N LEU A 364 11.81 -12.54 -17.56
CA LEU A 364 10.51 -11.89 -17.38
C LEU A 364 9.67 -12.72 -16.39
N GLY A 365 9.32 -12.13 -15.24
CA GLY A 365 8.38 -12.75 -14.30
C GLY A 365 6.95 -12.35 -14.63
N GLU A 366 6.01 -13.29 -14.64
CA GLU A 366 4.57 -13.03 -14.80
C GLU A 366 3.96 -12.75 -13.42
N VAL A 367 3.05 -11.76 -13.33
CA VAL A 367 2.29 -11.50 -12.10
C VAL A 367 0.82 -11.74 -12.36
N ILE A 368 0.21 -12.64 -11.59
CA ILE A 368 -1.22 -12.94 -11.63
C ILE A 368 -1.88 -12.43 -10.37
N VAL A 369 -3.04 -11.79 -10.51
CA VAL A 369 -3.89 -11.38 -9.39
C VAL A 369 -5.26 -12.06 -9.51
N LEU A 370 -5.63 -12.83 -8.49
CA LEU A 370 -6.94 -13.48 -8.42
C LEU A 370 -8.01 -12.52 -7.92
N ILE A 371 -9.13 -12.44 -8.65
CA ILE A 371 -10.28 -11.59 -8.34
C ILE A 371 -11.50 -12.48 -8.13
N ALA A 372 -12.08 -12.50 -6.92
CA ALA A 372 -13.38 -13.15 -6.72
C ALA A 372 -14.51 -12.24 -7.25
N GLU A 373 -15.33 -12.79 -8.15
CA GLU A 373 -16.44 -12.08 -8.80
C GLU A 373 -17.53 -11.66 -7.80
N GLY A 374 -18.08 -10.45 -7.97
CA GLY A 374 -19.12 -9.89 -7.10
C GLY A 374 -18.63 -9.58 -5.67
N THR A 375 -17.31 -9.45 -5.46
CA THR A 375 -16.72 -9.22 -4.14
C THR A 375 -15.92 -7.93 -4.06
N ARG A 376 -15.32 -7.65 -2.90
CA ARG A 376 -14.44 -6.48 -2.69
C ARG A 376 -13.18 -6.52 -3.56
N ASP A 377 -12.81 -7.69 -4.09
CA ASP A 377 -11.68 -7.80 -4.99
C ASP A 377 -11.93 -6.99 -6.26
N GLU A 378 -13.19 -6.93 -6.70
CA GLU A 378 -13.63 -6.09 -7.80
C GLU A 378 -13.45 -4.62 -7.42
N GLY A 379 -12.61 -3.93 -8.19
CA GLY A 379 -12.27 -2.53 -7.93
C GLY A 379 -11.07 -2.33 -7.01
N ALA A 380 -10.41 -3.39 -6.52
CA ALA A 380 -9.14 -3.25 -5.81
C ALA A 380 -8.06 -2.63 -6.70
N ARG A 381 -7.97 -3.03 -7.98
CA ARG A 381 -7.09 -2.39 -8.98
C ARG A 381 -7.50 -0.95 -9.24
N ALA A 382 -8.78 -0.67 -9.48
CA ALA A 382 -9.25 0.70 -9.67
C ALA A 382 -8.98 1.59 -8.44
N ALA A 383 -9.06 1.04 -7.23
CA ALA A 383 -8.68 1.72 -5.99
C ALA A 383 -7.16 1.92 -5.89
N ALA A 384 -6.35 0.94 -6.31
CA ALA A 384 -4.89 1.05 -6.34
C ALA A 384 -4.41 2.12 -7.32
N LEU A 385 -4.96 2.14 -8.55
CA LEU A 385 -4.70 3.15 -9.57
C LEU A 385 -5.10 4.55 -9.06
N ARG A 386 -6.31 4.68 -8.49
CA ARG A 386 -6.74 5.95 -7.88
C ARG A 386 -5.83 6.38 -6.73
N ARG A 387 -5.36 5.45 -5.90
CA ARG A 387 -4.38 5.75 -4.83
C ARG A 387 -3.04 6.19 -5.39
N GLU A 388 -2.60 5.63 -6.52
CA GLU A 388 -1.41 6.08 -7.24
C GLU A 388 -1.54 7.51 -7.77
N GLU A 389 -2.63 7.79 -8.48
CA GLU A 389 -2.92 9.13 -8.98
C GLU A 389 -3.00 10.13 -7.82
N ASN A 390 -3.68 9.77 -6.73
CA ASN A 390 -3.80 10.61 -5.56
C ASN A 390 -2.45 10.83 -4.87
N MET A 391 -1.58 9.82 -4.82
CA MET A 391 -0.21 9.94 -4.34
C MET A 391 0.60 10.91 -5.21
N GLN A 392 0.55 10.79 -6.54
CA GLN A 392 1.22 11.73 -7.44
C GLN A 392 0.70 13.16 -7.25
N ARG A 393 -0.63 13.35 -7.18
CA ARG A 393 -1.26 14.65 -6.91
C ARG A 393 -0.83 15.21 -5.56
N ALA A 394 -0.77 14.38 -4.51
CA ALA A 394 -0.36 14.78 -3.18
C ALA A 394 1.11 15.22 -3.16
N VAL A 395 2.01 14.42 -3.74
CA VAL A 395 3.44 14.74 -3.86
C VAL A 395 3.66 16.02 -4.65
N HIS A 396 3.01 16.18 -5.80
CA HIS A 396 3.12 17.41 -6.58
C HIS A 396 2.61 18.64 -5.84
N ARG A 397 1.53 18.50 -5.04
CA ARG A 397 1.01 19.59 -4.20
C ARG A 397 2.04 20.03 -3.16
N VAL A 398 2.63 19.08 -2.43
CA VAL A 398 3.64 19.38 -1.39
C VAL A 398 4.94 19.88 -2.01
N ARG A 399 5.39 19.30 -3.13
CA ARG A 399 6.56 19.77 -3.87
C ARG A 399 6.43 21.23 -4.30
N ARG A 400 5.22 21.70 -4.63
CA ARG A 400 4.99 23.11 -5.00
C ARG A 400 5.05 24.08 -3.82
N SER A 401 4.81 23.61 -2.59
CA SER A 401 4.95 24.44 -1.38
C SER A 401 6.38 24.48 -0.84
N LEU A 402 7.25 23.57 -1.27
CA LEU A 402 8.66 23.57 -0.88
C LEU A 402 9.46 24.64 -1.65
N PRO A 403 10.57 25.14 -1.07
CA PRO A 403 11.42 26.13 -1.73
C PRO A 403 11.89 25.68 -3.11
N ARG A 404 11.73 26.54 -4.12
CA ARG A 404 12.27 26.33 -5.47
C ARG A 404 13.70 26.85 -5.54
N ALA A 405 14.66 26.06 -5.07
CA ALA A 405 16.02 26.21 -5.58
C ALA A 405 16.10 25.45 -6.91
N HIS A 406 16.60 26.07 -7.98
CA HIS A 406 17.09 25.34 -9.15
C HIS A 406 18.58 25.14 -8.92
N HIS A 407 19.02 23.90 -8.69
CA HIS A 407 20.46 23.62 -8.66
C HIS A 407 20.90 23.42 -10.12
N SER A 408 21.35 24.52 -10.73
CA SER A 408 21.98 24.53 -12.04
C SER A 408 23.49 24.33 -11.96
N ASP A 409 24.06 24.59 -10.78
CA ASP A 409 25.46 24.35 -10.50
C ASP A 409 25.73 22.83 -10.48
N LEU A 410 26.77 22.42 -11.19
CA LEU A 410 27.24 21.03 -11.28
C LEU A 410 28.70 20.91 -10.81
N SER A 411 29.26 21.96 -10.21
CA SER A 411 30.65 22.00 -9.71
C SER A 411 30.93 20.90 -8.69
N ASN A 412 29.91 20.50 -7.91
CA ASN A 412 29.99 19.38 -6.99
C ASN A 412 30.24 18.02 -7.67
N LEU A 413 30.08 17.92 -9.00
CA LEU A 413 30.37 16.71 -9.78
C LEU A 413 31.77 16.68 -10.39
N GLU A 414 32.58 17.75 -10.25
CA GLU A 414 33.91 17.87 -10.88
C GLU A 414 34.89 16.76 -10.45
N SER A 415 34.68 16.16 -9.27
CA SER A 415 35.49 15.05 -8.76
C SER A 415 35.09 13.68 -9.31
N PHE A 416 34.03 13.60 -10.12
CA PHE A 416 33.49 12.35 -10.66
C PHE A 416 33.67 12.27 -12.17
N SER A 417 33.80 11.06 -12.70
CA SER A 417 33.77 10.80 -14.14
C SER A 417 32.83 9.64 -14.48
N VAL A 418 32.29 9.63 -15.69
CA VAL A 418 31.38 8.60 -16.19
C VAL A 418 32.09 7.79 -17.27
N ILE A 419 32.08 6.47 -17.14
CA ILE A 419 32.59 5.57 -18.18
C ILE A 419 31.41 5.06 -19.00
N SER A 420 31.34 5.43 -20.28
CA SER A 420 30.34 4.93 -21.23
C SER A 420 31.05 4.42 -22.49
N ASP A 421 30.75 3.19 -22.90
CA ASP A 421 31.30 2.55 -24.10
C ASP A 421 32.84 2.60 -24.20
N GLY A 422 33.52 2.50 -23.05
CA GLY A 422 34.99 2.54 -22.96
C GLY A 422 35.61 3.95 -23.00
N THR A 423 34.79 5.00 -23.07
CA THR A 423 35.22 6.40 -23.01
C THR A 423 34.93 7.02 -21.65
N VAL A 424 35.85 7.85 -21.16
CA VAL A 424 35.68 8.60 -19.90
C VAL A 424 35.13 9.97 -20.25
N ILE A 425 33.97 10.31 -19.70
CA ILE A 425 33.25 11.56 -19.92
C ILE A 425 33.20 12.32 -18.59
N ASP A 426 33.36 13.63 -18.64
CA ASP A 426 33.12 14.50 -17.49
C ASP A 426 31.68 14.35 -16.99
N SER A 427 31.50 14.25 -15.65
CA SER A 427 30.18 13.98 -15.08
C SER A 427 29.19 15.14 -15.30
N ALA A 428 29.67 16.39 -15.29
CA ALA A 428 28.81 17.53 -15.55
C ALA A 428 28.36 17.56 -17.01
N ASP A 429 29.26 17.24 -17.95
CA ASP A 429 28.92 17.18 -19.37
C ASP A 429 28.01 16.01 -19.70
N PHE A 430 28.22 14.84 -19.08
CA PHE A 430 27.30 13.71 -19.17
C PHE A 430 25.89 14.09 -18.69
N VAL A 431 25.77 14.78 -17.54
CA VAL A 431 24.47 15.22 -17.01
C VAL A 431 23.81 16.23 -17.95
N LYS A 432 24.58 17.14 -18.57
CA LYS A 432 24.03 18.09 -19.56
C LYS A 432 23.53 17.35 -20.81
N SER A 433 24.33 16.44 -21.38
CA SER A 433 23.94 15.70 -22.58
C SER A 433 22.70 14.83 -22.35
N GLU A 434 22.60 14.17 -21.19
CA GLU A 434 21.43 13.38 -20.81
C GLU A 434 20.18 14.24 -20.61
N ARG A 435 20.33 15.45 -20.04
CA ARG A 435 19.22 16.42 -19.89
C ARG A 435 18.75 16.94 -21.24
N GLU A 436 19.65 17.21 -22.17
CA GLU A 436 19.33 17.73 -23.50
C GLU A 436 18.71 16.66 -24.40
N GLY A 437 19.34 15.48 -24.48
CA GLY A 437 18.87 14.38 -25.33
C GLY A 437 17.51 13.82 -24.93
N ARG A 438 17.06 14.07 -23.70
CA ARG A 438 15.77 13.58 -23.17
C ARG A 438 14.76 14.70 -22.87
N ARG A 439 15.02 15.93 -23.33
CA ARG A 439 13.99 16.98 -23.34
C ARG A 439 12.83 16.50 -24.20
N THR A 440 11.61 16.55 -23.64
CA THR A 440 10.40 16.31 -24.43
C THR A 440 10.38 17.32 -25.58
N PRO A 441 10.31 16.90 -26.85
CA PRO A 441 10.19 17.83 -27.96
C PRO A 441 8.90 18.62 -27.75
N MET A 442 9.04 19.93 -27.57
CA MET A 442 7.88 20.82 -27.54
C MET A 442 7.36 20.91 -28.97
N SER A 443 6.06 20.67 -29.17
CA SER A 443 5.45 20.91 -30.48
C SER A 443 5.63 22.38 -30.81
N GLU A 444 6.28 22.68 -31.94
CA GLU A 444 6.44 24.05 -32.44
C GLU A 444 5.10 24.66 -32.86
N THR A 445 4.09 23.81 -33.09
CA THR A 445 2.73 24.22 -33.43
C THR A 445 1.77 23.86 -32.31
N ASP A 446 1.01 24.85 -31.84
CA ASP A 446 -0.14 24.62 -30.97
C ASP A 446 -1.33 24.18 -31.84
N GLY A 447 -1.59 22.87 -31.86
CA GLY A 447 -2.71 22.28 -32.58
C GLY A 447 -4.06 22.43 -31.86
N THR A 448 -4.10 23.11 -30.70
CA THR A 448 -5.34 23.37 -29.98
C THR A 448 -6.22 24.25 -30.86
N ARG A 449 -7.27 23.67 -31.45
CA ARG A 449 -8.33 24.47 -32.11
C ARG A 449 -8.84 25.46 -31.08
N SER A 450 -8.55 26.74 -31.29
CA SER A 450 -9.23 27.83 -30.60
C SER A 450 -10.73 27.57 -30.74
N VAL A 451 -11.38 27.19 -29.63
CA VAL A 451 -12.84 27.18 -29.55
C VAL A 451 -13.28 28.62 -29.34
N ASN A 452 -12.91 29.51 -30.27
CA ASN A 452 -13.61 30.76 -30.47
C ASN A 452 -14.82 30.45 -31.34
N SER A 453 -15.78 29.72 -30.79
CA SER A 453 -17.16 30.12 -31.04
C SER A 453 -17.32 31.43 -30.26
N VAL A 454 -17.01 32.53 -30.93
CA VAL A 454 -17.50 33.84 -30.53
C VAL A 454 -19.02 33.71 -30.55
N LYS A 455 -19.62 33.29 -29.43
CA LYS A 455 -20.95 33.79 -29.11
C LYS A 455 -20.77 35.29 -29.12
N GLU A 456 -21.43 35.97 -30.04
CA GLU A 456 -21.54 37.43 -30.04
C GLU A 456 -21.68 37.86 -28.59
N ALA A 457 -20.63 38.50 -28.08
CA ALA A 457 -20.68 39.07 -26.75
C ALA A 457 -21.82 40.07 -26.81
N ARG A 458 -22.93 39.78 -26.14
CA ARG A 458 -23.95 40.81 -25.87
C ARG A 458 -23.20 41.97 -25.23
N SER A 459 -23.09 43.07 -25.96
CA SER A 459 -22.54 44.32 -25.45
C SER A 459 -23.44 44.78 -24.31
N MET A 460 -23.08 44.41 -23.09
CA MET A 460 -23.72 44.98 -21.91
C MET A 460 -23.08 46.35 -21.70
N PRO A 461 -23.83 47.44 -21.63
CA PRO A 461 -23.26 48.75 -21.32
C PRO A 461 -22.52 48.69 -19.98
N SER A 462 -21.31 49.24 -19.98
CA SER A 462 -20.31 49.21 -18.89
C SER A 462 -20.81 49.81 -17.57
N GLU A 463 -21.91 50.56 -17.61
CA GLU A 463 -22.56 51.18 -16.44
C GLU A 463 -23.15 50.14 -15.46
N SER A 464 -23.49 48.95 -15.93
CA SER A 464 -24.21 47.93 -15.14
C SER A 464 -23.35 47.11 -14.17
N LEU A 465 -22.02 47.27 -14.19
CA LEU A 465 -21.08 46.49 -13.38
C LEU A 465 -20.42 47.27 -12.25
N ARG A 466 -20.75 48.55 -12.04
CA ARG A 466 -20.18 49.35 -10.94
C ARG A 466 -20.99 49.19 -9.65
N PRO A 467 -20.39 48.74 -8.54
CA PRO A 467 -21.00 48.83 -7.21
C PRO A 467 -21.32 50.29 -6.87
N ARG A 468 -22.49 50.58 -6.28
CA ARG A 468 -22.89 51.94 -5.90
C ARG A 468 -21.86 52.58 -4.95
N GLY A 469 -21.32 53.73 -5.33
CA GLY A 469 -20.45 54.56 -4.48
C GLY A 469 -18.98 54.68 -4.90
N GLN A 470 -18.60 54.13 -6.07
CA GLN A 470 -17.23 54.22 -6.58
C GLN A 470 -17.17 55.21 -7.77
N TYR A 471 -16.40 56.29 -7.61
CA TYR A 471 -16.13 57.26 -8.68
C TYR A 471 -15.02 56.73 -9.59
N GLY A 472 -15.22 56.85 -10.91
CA GLY A 472 -14.24 56.53 -11.94
C GLY A 472 -13.29 57.70 -12.19
N LEU A 473 -12.14 57.43 -12.83
CA LEU A 473 -11.19 58.47 -13.26
C LEU A 473 -11.80 59.51 -14.21
N GLU A 474 -12.86 59.12 -14.92
CA GLU A 474 -13.65 59.98 -15.80
C GLU A 474 -14.63 60.90 -15.05
N ASP A 475 -14.90 60.66 -13.76
CA ASP A 475 -15.65 61.59 -12.88
C ASP A 475 -14.76 62.71 -12.31
N PHE A 476 -13.46 62.72 -12.66
CA PHE A 476 -12.47 63.73 -12.26
C PHE A 476 -12.01 64.62 -13.42
N GLN A 477 -12.63 64.50 -14.60
CA GLN A 477 -12.41 65.43 -15.71
C GLN A 477 -13.60 66.39 -15.82
N ASP A 478 -13.31 67.61 -15.37
CA ASP A 478 -14.07 68.88 -15.34
C ASP A 478 -15.08 69.10 -14.20
#